data_AF-A0A1W9LC37-F1
#
_entry.id   AF-A0A1W9LC37-F1
#
_cell.length_a   1.000
_cell.length_b   1.000
_cell.length_c   1.000
_cell.angle_alpha   90.00
_cell.angle_beta   90.00
_cell.angle_gamma   90.00
#
_symmetry.space_group_name_H-M   'P 1'
#
loop_
_entity.id
_entity.type
_entity.pdbx_description
1 polymer ?
#
loop_
_entity_poly.entity_id
_entity_poly.type
_entity_poly.pdbx_seq_one_letter_code
_entity_poly.pdbx_strand_id
1 'polypeptide(L)'
;RASFFTISPTVAVQIKGRGFSLTDQVRRSSRSVGAQIAEAWAKRRYPRDFVSKLSNADGEQLETQHWLDSALDCGLLTETHILPLNSELSEIGRMLNSMILKSDAFCQDDARLLREESCEYFVTEELSC
;
A
#
# COMPACT_ATOMS: atom_id res chain seq x y z
N ARG A 1 3.78 6.29 19.18
CA ARG A 1 2.33 6.27 19.43
C ARG A 1 1.70 5.45 18.29
N ALA A 2 1.67 4.12 18.45
CA ALA A 2 1.41 3.15 17.39
C ALA A 2 -0.04 2.63 17.47
N SER A 3 -1.01 3.54 17.37
CA SER A 3 -2.44 3.20 17.57
C SER A 3 -3.27 3.27 16.29
N PHE A 4 -2.65 3.42 15.12
CA PHE A 4 -3.34 3.68 13.84
C PHE A 4 -3.45 2.45 12.90
N PHE A 5 -2.91 1.29 13.29
CA PHE A 5 -2.70 0.15 12.37
C PHE A 5 -3.74 -0.97 12.42
N THR A 6 -4.78 -0.85 13.23
CA THR A 6 -5.86 -1.85 13.23
C THR A 6 -6.97 -1.36 12.30
N ILE A 7 -6.89 -1.73 11.03
CA ILE A 7 -8.11 -1.91 10.24
C ILE A 7 -8.93 -2.92 11.03
N SER A 8 -10.04 -2.46 11.62
CA SER A 8 -10.86 -3.27 12.49
C SER A 8 -11.28 -4.54 11.73
N PRO A 9 -11.17 -5.75 12.30
CA PRO A 9 -11.52 -7.01 11.63
C PRO A 9 -13.03 -7.18 11.34
N THR A 10 -13.80 -6.09 11.38
CA THR A 10 -15.25 -6.06 11.27
C THR A 10 -15.77 -6.39 9.86
N VAL A 11 -14.94 -6.33 8.82
CA VAL A 11 -15.30 -6.79 7.46
C VAL A 11 -15.13 -8.31 7.30
N ALA A 12 -15.23 -9.08 8.38
CA ALA A 12 -15.52 -10.50 8.29
C ALA A 12 -17.04 -10.70 8.15
N VAL A 13 -17.63 -10.11 7.11
CA VAL A 13 -19.02 -10.37 6.73
C VAL A 13 -19.13 -11.86 6.38
N GLN A 14 -20.03 -12.56 7.06
CA GLN A 14 -20.32 -13.98 6.86
C GLN A 14 -21.00 -14.20 5.49
N ILE A 15 -20.24 -14.26 4.41
CA ILE A 15 -20.79 -14.57 3.09
C ILE A 15 -20.67 -16.07 2.80
N LYS A 16 -21.73 -16.84 3.10
CA LYS A 16 -21.80 -18.28 2.82
C LYS A 16 -22.23 -18.56 1.37
N GLY A 17 -21.46 -19.37 0.65
CA GLY A 17 -21.89 -20.11 -0.54
C GLY A 17 -21.20 -19.70 -1.84
N ARG A 18 -21.40 -18.45 -2.29
CA ARG A 18 -20.81 -17.91 -3.54
C ARG A 18 -19.85 -16.74 -3.34
N GLY A 19 -19.85 -16.11 -2.15
CA GLY A 19 -18.99 -14.97 -1.85
C GLY A 19 -17.68 -15.31 -1.13
N PHE A 20 -17.37 -16.60 -0.92
CA PHE A 20 -16.12 -16.99 -0.26
C PHE A 20 -14.88 -16.48 -1.01
N SER A 21 -14.90 -16.43 -2.35
CA SER A 21 -13.76 -15.88 -3.09
C SER A 21 -13.66 -14.36 -2.92
N LEU A 22 -14.75 -13.60 -3.05
CA LEU A 22 -14.71 -12.13 -2.87
C LEU A 22 -14.32 -11.75 -1.43
N THR A 23 -14.89 -12.42 -0.42
CA THR A 23 -14.51 -12.18 0.98
C THR A 23 -13.02 -12.46 1.20
N ASP A 24 -12.49 -13.51 0.59
CA ASP A 24 -11.08 -13.87 0.70
C ASP A 24 -10.18 -12.85 -0.01
N GLN A 25 -10.59 -12.34 -1.17
CA GLN A 25 -9.87 -11.28 -1.89
C GLN A 25 -9.84 -9.96 -1.11
N VAL A 26 -10.97 -9.51 -0.55
CA VAL A 26 -11.04 -8.34 0.34
C VAL A 26 -10.12 -8.52 1.55
N ARG A 27 -10.12 -9.72 2.16
CA ARG A 27 -9.28 -9.99 3.33
C ARG A 27 -7.80 -10.01 3.00
N ARG A 28 -7.40 -10.55 1.84
CA ARG A 28 -5.99 -10.61 1.43
C ARG A 28 -5.46 -9.22 1.13
N SER A 29 -6.12 -8.49 0.24
CA SER A 29 -5.71 -7.15 -0.18
C SER A 29 -5.66 -6.19 1.01
N SER A 30 -6.70 -6.15 1.85
CA SER A 30 -6.74 -5.32 3.05
C SER A 30 -5.58 -5.60 4.03
N ARG A 31 -5.21 -6.87 4.23
CA ARG A 31 -4.06 -7.24 5.08
C ARG A 31 -2.73 -6.90 4.44
N SER A 32 -2.66 -6.99 3.10
CA SER A 32 -1.47 -6.64 2.33
C SER A 32 -1.11 -5.16 2.48
N VAL A 33 -2.09 -4.25 2.53
CA VAL A 33 -1.87 -2.82 2.82
C VAL A 33 -1.01 -2.63 4.07
N GLY A 34 -1.40 -3.23 5.19
CA GLY A 34 -0.67 -3.14 6.45
C GLY A 34 0.72 -3.76 6.38
N ALA A 35 0.86 -4.91 5.70
CA ALA A 35 2.14 -5.59 5.51
C ALA A 35 3.12 -4.74 4.68
N GLN A 36 2.63 -4.14 3.59
CA GLN A 36 3.42 -3.27 2.71
C GLN A 36 3.90 -2.01 3.44
N ILE A 37 3.05 -1.41 4.27
CA ILE A 37 3.47 -0.25 5.10
C ILE A 37 4.54 -0.67 6.13
N ALA A 38 4.36 -1.81 6.80
CA ALA A 38 5.35 -2.31 7.76
C ALA A 38 6.70 -2.58 7.10
N GLU A 39 6.70 -3.17 5.90
CA GLU A 39 7.91 -3.40 5.12
C GLU A 39 8.56 -2.09 4.65
N ALA A 40 7.76 -1.09 4.23
CA ALA A 40 8.27 0.24 3.89
C ALA A 40 9.08 0.81 5.06
N TRP A 41 8.52 0.80 6.28
CA TRP A 41 9.21 1.29 7.47
C TRP A 41 10.52 0.55 7.77
N ALA A 42 10.59 -0.76 7.53
CA ALA A 42 11.82 -1.54 7.68
C ALA A 42 12.90 -1.17 6.63
N LYS A 43 12.47 -0.77 5.43
CA LYS A 43 13.34 -0.41 4.29
C LYS A 43 13.53 1.10 4.10
N ARG A 44 13.05 1.94 5.02
CA ARG A 44 13.12 3.41 4.93
C ARG A 44 14.52 4.01 4.68
N ARG A 45 15.58 3.25 4.94
CA ARG A 45 16.97 3.65 4.64
C ARG A 45 17.23 3.83 3.14
N TYR A 46 16.45 3.17 2.29
CA TYR A 46 16.51 3.28 0.84
C TYR A 46 15.23 3.98 0.36
N PRO A 47 15.28 5.29 0.03
CA PRO A 47 14.08 6.04 -0.34
C PRO A 47 13.27 5.40 -1.47
N ARG A 48 13.95 4.79 -2.44
CA ARG A 48 13.30 4.08 -3.55
C ARG A 48 12.49 2.87 -3.08
N ASP A 49 13.02 2.07 -2.15
CA ASP A 49 12.30 0.93 -1.59
C ASP A 49 11.13 1.38 -0.70
N PHE A 50 11.33 2.46 0.07
CA PHE A 50 10.28 3.06 0.89
C PHE A 50 9.09 3.48 0.05
N VAL A 51 9.33 4.29 -0.99
CA VAL A 51 8.31 4.77 -1.92
C VAL A 51 7.67 3.62 -2.69
N SER A 52 8.47 2.66 -3.16
CA SER A 52 7.98 1.46 -3.85
C SER A 52 6.99 0.67 -2.98
N LYS A 53 7.33 0.43 -1.71
CA LYS A 53 6.46 -0.31 -0.79
C LYS A 53 5.20 0.45 -0.41
N LEU A 54 5.27 1.77 -0.22
CA LEU A 54 4.08 2.60 -0.02
C LEU A 54 3.17 2.64 -1.25
N SER A 55 3.74 2.65 -2.47
CA SER A 55 2.97 2.61 -3.71
C SER A 55 2.24 1.28 -3.87
N ASN A 56 2.90 0.17 -3.50
CA ASN A 56 2.24 -1.13 -3.44
C ASN A 56 1.10 -1.14 -2.40
N ALA A 57 1.29 -0.52 -1.22
CA ALA A 57 0.22 -0.40 -0.23
C ALA A 57 -0.98 0.38 -0.77
N ASP A 58 -0.74 1.41 -1.59
CA ASP A 58 -1.80 2.17 -2.25
C ASP A 58 -2.52 1.33 -3.34
N GLY A 59 -1.78 0.51 -4.08
CA GLY A 59 -2.37 -0.47 -4.99
C GLY A 59 -3.28 -1.47 -4.27
N GLU A 60 -2.86 -2.00 -3.13
CA GLU A 60 -3.61 -2.97 -2.33
C GLU A 60 -4.89 -2.37 -1.73
N GLN A 61 -4.88 -1.08 -1.35
CA GLN A 61 -6.12 -0.43 -0.91
C GLN A 61 -7.10 -0.27 -2.08
N LEU A 62 -6.61 0.11 -3.27
CA LEU A 62 -7.47 0.27 -4.46
C LEU A 62 -8.05 -1.07 -4.89
N GLU A 63 -7.26 -2.14 -4.80
CA GLU A 63 -7.75 -3.50 -5.01
C GLU A 63 -8.84 -3.85 -3.99
N THR A 64 -8.66 -3.48 -2.72
CA THR A 64 -9.70 -3.69 -1.69
C THR A 64 -11.00 -2.97 -2.06
N GLN A 65 -10.94 -1.71 -2.52
CA GLN A 65 -12.12 -0.95 -2.98
C GLN A 65 -12.80 -1.65 -4.16
N HIS A 66 -12.02 -2.09 -5.16
CA HIS A 66 -12.56 -2.80 -6.33
C HIS A 66 -13.34 -4.06 -5.94
N TRP A 67 -12.85 -4.82 -4.95
CA TRP A 67 -13.56 -6.01 -4.48
C TRP A 67 -14.83 -5.68 -3.68
N LEU A 68 -14.86 -4.55 -2.95
CA LEU A 68 -16.07 -4.06 -2.28
C LEU A 68 -17.14 -3.64 -3.28
N ASP A 69 -16.75 -2.92 -4.34
CA ASP A 69 -17.66 -2.51 -5.40
C ASP A 69 -18.20 -3.74 -6.16
N SER A 70 -17.33 -4.71 -6.46
CA SER A 70 -17.74 -5.99 -7.06
C SER A 70 -18.74 -6.77 -6.19
N ALA A 71 -18.58 -6.69 -4.86
CA ALA A 71 -19.50 -7.33 -3.92
C ALA A 71 -20.86 -6.60 -3.84
N LEU A 72 -20.87 -5.27 -4.01
CA LEU A 72 -22.10 -4.48 -4.16
C LEU A 72 -22.84 -4.87 -5.45
N ASP A 73 -22.13 -4.94 -6.58
CA ASP A 73 -22.71 -5.29 -7.89
C ASP A 73 -23.32 -6.71 -7.89
N CYS A 74 -22.71 -7.63 -7.14
CA CYS A 74 -23.23 -8.98 -6.97
C CYS A 74 -24.40 -9.07 -5.96
N GLY A 75 -24.81 -7.95 -5.34
CA GLY A 75 -25.85 -7.90 -4.31
C GLY A 75 -25.46 -8.61 -3.01
N LEU A 76 -24.16 -8.83 -2.78
CA LEU A 76 -23.64 -9.47 -1.56
C LEU A 76 -23.52 -8.48 -0.40
N LEU A 77 -23.30 -7.21 -0.72
CA LEU A 77 -23.27 -6.08 0.21
C LEU A 77 -24.23 -5.00 -0.28
N THR A 78 -24.57 -4.06 0.60
CA THR A 78 -25.35 -2.86 0.24
C THR A 78 -24.50 -1.62 0.41
N GLU A 79 -24.91 -0.50 -0.20
CA GLU A 79 -24.21 0.79 -0.09
C GLU A 79 -23.96 1.20 1.36
N THR A 80 -24.93 0.95 2.26
CA THR A 80 -24.79 1.24 3.69
C THR A 80 -23.63 0.50 4.36
N HIS A 81 -23.24 -0.66 3.83
CA HIS A 81 -22.08 -1.43 4.32
C HIS A 81 -20.78 -0.94 3.69
N ILE A 82 -20.77 -0.60 2.39
CA ILE A 82 -19.52 -0.30 1.66
C ILE A 82 -19.08 1.16 1.79
N LEU A 83 -20.00 2.12 1.92
CA LEU A 83 -19.68 3.54 2.02
C LEU A 83 -18.70 3.88 3.16
N PRO A 84 -18.90 3.42 4.42
CA PRO A 84 -17.93 3.68 5.47
C PRO A 84 -16.56 3.05 5.17
N LEU A 85 -16.53 1.84 4.59
CA LEU A 85 -15.28 1.15 4.27
C LEU A 85 -14.50 1.85 3.15
N ASN A 86 -15.17 2.27 2.09
CA ASN A 86 -14.55 3.04 1.01
C ASN A 86 -14.04 4.40 1.50
N SER A 87 -14.74 5.03 2.46
CA SER A 87 -14.26 6.25 3.11
C SER A 87 -12.97 6.03 3.90
N GLU A 88 -12.89 4.93 4.67
CA GLU A 88 -11.68 4.56 5.42
C GLU A 88 -10.50 4.24 4.48
N LEU A 89 -10.75 3.46 3.41
CA LEU A 89 -9.73 3.14 2.41
C LEU A 89 -9.22 4.39 1.68
N SER A 90 -10.12 5.33 1.36
CA SER A 90 -9.76 6.62 0.77
C SER A 90 -8.94 7.49 1.72
N GLU A 91 -9.21 7.43 3.03
CA GLU A 91 -8.36 8.09 4.02
C GLU A 91 -6.96 7.48 4.09
N ILE A 92 -6.87 6.15 4.06
CA ILE A 92 -5.59 5.45 3.99
C ILE A 92 -4.81 5.88 2.74
N GLY A 93 -5.44 5.89 1.57
CA GLY A 93 -4.82 6.35 0.32
C GLY A 93 -4.27 7.79 0.43
N ARG A 94 -5.04 8.71 1.04
CA ARG A 94 -4.56 10.09 1.29
C ARG A 94 -3.34 10.12 2.21
N MET A 95 -3.32 9.29 3.26
CA MET A 95 -2.17 9.19 4.16
C MET A 95 -0.93 8.63 3.46
N LEU A 96 -1.10 7.55 2.69
CA LEU A 96 -0.02 6.93 1.91
C LEU A 96 0.58 7.90 0.91
N ASN A 97 -0.27 8.59 0.14
CA ASN A 97 0.19 9.60 -0.81
C ASN A 97 0.94 10.74 -0.10
N SER A 98 0.44 11.22 1.04
CA SER A 98 1.18 12.23 1.81
C SER A 98 2.52 11.72 2.34
N MET A 99 2.66 10.42 2.65
CA MET A 99 3.93 9.83 3.05
C MET A 99 4.90 9.70 1.88
N ILE A 100 4.42 9.31 0.71
CA ILE A 100 5.20 9.24 -0.52
C ILE A 100 5.75 10.62 -0.89
N LEU A 101 4.89 11.65 -0.92
CA LEU A 101 5.29 13.03 -1.24
C LEU A 101 6.32 13.61 -0.26
N LYS A 102 6.34 13.09 0.97
CA LYS A 102 7.25 13.53 2.04
C LYS A 102 8.29 12.46 2.39
N SER A 103 8.61 11.56 1.46
CA SER A 103 9.51 10.42 1.71
C SER A 103 10.83 10.83 2.33
N ASP A 104 11.39 11.96 1.91
CA ASP A 104 12.69 12.46 2.36
C ASP A 104 12.70 12.79 3.86
N ALA A 105 11.56 13.23 4.40
CA ALA A 105 11.42 13.47 5.84
C ALA A 105 11.45 12.17 6.67
N PHE A 106 11.11 11.03 6.06
CA PHE A 106 11.10 9.72 6.70
C PHE A 106 12.37 8.90 6.44
N CYS A 107 13.06 9.17 5.32
CA CYS A 107 14.21 8.41 4.84
C CYS A 107 15.57 9.06 5.16
N GLN A 108 15.63 9.99 6.12
CA GLN A 108 16.83 10.75 6.46
C GLN A 108 18.07 9.85 6.67
N ASP A 109 19.22 10.35 6.23
CA ASP A 109 20.50 9.68 6.37
C ASP A 109 20.90 9.52 7.84
N ASP A 110 21.08 8.27 8.26
CA ASP A 110 21.81 7.99 9.50
C ASP A 110 23.27 8.32 9.23
N ALA A 111 23.83 9.32 9.91
CA ALA A 111 25.22 9.75 9.79
C ALA A 111 26.26 8.63 10.03
N ARG A 112 25.82 7.44 10.47
CA ARG A 112 26.65 6.24 10.63
C ARG A 112 26.76 5.36 9.39
N LEU A 113 26.08 5.67 8.28
CA LEU A 113 26.11 4.89 7.05
C LEU A 113 27.14 5.43 6.06
N LEU A 114 28.22 4.68 5.87
CA LEU A 114 29.10 4.83 4.72
C LEU A 114 28.32 4.40 3.47
N ARG A 115 27.98 5.36 2.59
CA ARG A 115 27.49 5.09 1.25
C ARG A 115 28.71 5.09 0.32
N GLU A 116 28.87 4.05 -0.50
CA GLU A 116 29.80 4.11 -1.62
C GLU A 116 29.23 5.08 -2.66
N GLU A 117 30.06 6.02 -3.14
CA GLU A 117 29.64 6.91 -4.22
C GLU A 117 29.33 6.08 -5.48
N SER A 118 28.22 6.40 -6.14
CA SER A 118 27.88 5.79 -7.41
C SER A 118 28.96 6.15 -8.44
N CYS A 119 29.73 5.17 -8.91
CA CYS A 119 30.70 5.38 -9.99
C CYS A 119 29.98 5.84 -11.26
N GLU A 120 30.42 6.96 -11.82
CA GLU A 120 30.05 7.37 -13.16
C GLU A 120 30.69 6.39 -14.16
N TYR A 121 29.86 5.58 -14.81
CA TYR A 121 30.29 4.82 -15.97
C TYR A 121 30.35 5.80 -17.15
N PHE A 122 31.55 6.18 -17.56
CA PHE A 122 31.77 6.92 -18.79
C PHE A 122 31.27 6.07 -19.97
N VAL A 123 30.14 6.47 -20.57
CA VAL A 123 29.74 5.95 -21.89
C VAL A 123 30.58 6.71 -22.90
N THR A 124 31.72 6.15 -23.30
CA THR A 124 32.45 6.67 -24.44
C THR A 124 31.61 6.42 -25.69
N GLU A 125 30.97 7.47 -26.21
CA GLU A 125 30.42 7.52 -27.57
C GLU A 125 31.59 7.43 -28.57
N GLU A 126 32.15 6.24 -28.77
CA GLU A 126 33.02 5.94 -29.91
C GLU A 126 32.59 4.63 -30.54
N LEU A 127 31.49 4.67 -31.29
CA LEU A 127 31.28 3.76 -32.41
C LEU A 127 30.80 4.57 -33.62
N SER A 128 31.76 5.28 -34.22
CA SER A 128 31.75 5.63 -35.63
C SER A 128 32.70 4.66 -36.35
N CYS A 129 32.15 3.59 -36.92
CA CYS A 129 32.68 2.95 -38.13
C CYS A 129 31.54 2.24 -38.85
#